data_AF-A0A1F4XA19-F1
#
_entry.id   AF-A0A1F4XA19-F1
#
_cell.length_a   1.000
_cell.length_b   1.000
_cell.length_c   1.000
_cell.angle_alpha   90.00
_cell.angle_beta   90.00
_cell.angle_gamma   90.00
#
_symmetry.space_group_name_H-M   'P 1'
#
loop_
_entity.id
_entity.type
_entity.pdbx_description
1 polymer ?
#
loop_
_entity_poly.entity_id
_entity_poly.type
_entity_poly.pdbx_seq_one_letter_code
_entity_poly.pdbx_strand_id
1 'polypeptide(L)'
;MMTIDIDETTVKRNEFGLWLAWTLATALGMLIGYLPLALVVGSLDLGVARVIVPIISGILLDLAQWLVLRPYVSKSYDWILYNAAGWVVGFTLGLFVVQLLAKTPVGMLLGFVFFGVIVAVFQYPVLRREIPHLGTWILANVIGWTLGA
;
A
#
# COMPACT_ATOMS: atom_id res chain seq x y z
N MET A 1 -14.33 -22.72 -40.19
CA MET A 1 -13.00 -22.41 -39.63
C MET A 1 -13.23 -21.93 -38.20
N MET A 2 -13.08 -22.82 -37.23
CA MET A 2 -13.35 -22.54 -35.82
C MET A 2 -12.11 -21.86 -35.25
N THR A 3 -12.15 -20.55 -35.10
CA THR A 3 -11.15 -19.78 -34.35
C THR A 3 -11.34 -20.12 -32.88
N ILE A 4 -10.49 -21.00 -32.36
CA ILE A 4 -10.40 -21.22 -30.91
C ILE A 4 -9.76 -19.94 -30.37
N ASP A 5 -10.58 -19.14 -29.70
CA ASP A 5 -10.21 -17.92 -28.99
C ASP A 5 -9.45 -18.30 -27.71
N ILE A 6 -8.15 -18.59 -27.86
CA ILE A 6 -7.22 -18.83 -26.76
C ILE A 6 -6.73 -17.44 -26.30
N ASP A 7 -7.54 -16.66 -25.58
CA ASP A 7 -6.96 -15.51 -24.85
C ASP A 7 -7.72 -15.08 -23.58
N GLU A 8 -9.03 -15.29 -23.45
CA GLU A 8 -9.71 -14.90 -22.20
C GLU A 8 -9.51 -15.88 -21.04
N THR A 9 -9.25 -17.16 -21.32
CA THR A 9 -9.17 -18.21 -20.27
C THR A 9 -7.87 -18.18 -19.48
N THR A 10 -6.81 -17.56 -20.01
CA THR A 10 -5.49 -17.52 -19.37
C THR A 10 -5.34 -16.32 -18.42
N VAL A 11 -6.16 -15.28 -18.59
CA VAL A 11 -6.19 -14.08 -17.74
C VAL A 11 -7.07 -14.28 -16.50
N LYS A 12 -7.98 -15.26 -16.49
CA LYS A 12 -8.60 -15.81 -15.26
C LYS A 12 -7.61 -16.58 -14.35
N ARG A 13 -6.31 -16.25 -14.39
CA ARG A 13 -5.29 -16.70 -13.42
C ARG A 13 -5.62 -16.09 -12.05
N ASN A 14 -6.52 -16.77 -11.34
CA ASN A 14 -6.81 -16.67 -9.91
C ASN A 14 -6.61 -15.27 -9.31
N GLU A 15 -7.45 -14.30 -9.70
CA GLU A 15 -7.47 -12.96 -9.11
C GLU A 15 -7.49 -13.02 -7.58
N PHE A 16 -8.28 -13.94 -7.02
CA PHE A 16 -8.30 -14.21 -5.59
C PHE A 16 -6.93 -14.59 -5.04
N GLY A 17 -6.22 -15.50 -5.70
CA GLY A 17 -4.86 -15.90 -5.33
C GLY A 17 -3.85 -14.75 -5.44
N LEU A 18 -3.97 -13.90 -6.45
CA LEU A 18 -3.17 -12.68 -6.59
C LEU A 18 -3.41 -11.73 -5.41
N TRP A 19 -4.68 -11.42 -5.11
CA TRP A 19 -5.03 -10.51 -4.02
C TRP A 19 -4.68 -11.07 -2.65
N LEU A 20 -4.83 -12.39 -2.44
CA LEU A 20 -4.39 -13.07 -1.23
C LEU A 20 -2.87 -12.99 -1.09
N ALA A 21 -2.12 -13.31 -2.15
CA ALA A 21 -0.67 -13.21 -2.15
C ALA A 21 -0.21 -11.77 -1.91
N TRP A 22 -0.88 -10.79 -2.51
CA TRP A 22 -0.59 -9.37 -2.33
C TRP A 22 -0.87 -8.91 -0.90
N THR A 23 -1.97 -9.37 -0.30
CA THR A 23 -2.34 -9.08 1.09
C THR A 23 -1.31 -9.67 2.06
N LEU A 24 -0.93 -10.94 1.85
CA LEU A 24 0.10 -11.60 2.67
C LEU A 24 1.47 -10.93 2.52
N ALA A 25 1.85 -10.55 1.30
CA ALA A 25 3.09 -9.82 1.07
C ALA A 25 3.07 -8.43 1.71
N THR A 26 1.93 -7.74 1.70
CA THR A 26 1.76 -6.46 2.40
C THR A 26 1.90 -6.63 3.90
N ALA A 27 1.26 -7.64 4.50
CA ALA A 27 1.36 -7.94 5.92
C ALA A 27 2.80 -8.32 6.34
N LEU A 28 3.48 -9.17 5.55
CA LEU A 28 4.87 -9.53 5.78
C LEU A 28 5.81 -8.34 5.60
N GLY A 29 5.61 -7.53 4.55
CA GLY A 29 6.39 -6.32 4.29
C GLY A 29 6.24 -5.31 5.43
N MET A 30 5.04 -5.13 5.97
CA MET A 30 4.82 -4.35 7.19
C MET A 30 5.55 -4.92 8.39
N LEU A 31 5.41 -6.23 8.66
CA LEU A 31 6.02 -6.85 9.82
C LEU A 31 7.54 -6.75 9.77
N ILE A 32 8.15 -7.03 8.62
CA ILE A 32 9.60 -6.90 8.42
C ILE A 32 10.02 -5.42 8.43
N GLY A 33 9.18 -4.53 7.93
CA GLY A 33 9.44 -3.09 7.86
C GLY A 33 9.39 -2.39 9.22
N TYR A 34 8.49 -2.80 10.11
CA TYR A 34 8.27 -2.15 11.40
C TYR A 34 8.93 -2.88 12.57
N LEU A 35 8.89 -4.22 12.62
CA LEU A 35 9.29 -4.98 13.80
C LEU A 35 10.76 -4.74 14.20
N PRO A 36 11.75 -4.79 13.29
CA PRO A 36 13.14 -4.52 13.65
C PRO A 36 13.34 -3.07 14.11
N LEU A 37 12.64 -2.12 13.49
CA LEU A 37 12.74 -0.70 13.81
C LEU A 37 12.09 -0.39 15.16
N ALA A 38 11.01 -1.08 15.52
CA ALA A 38 10.36 -0.94 16.82
C ALA A 38 11.28 -1.34 17.98
N LEU A 39 12.21 -2.26 17.77
CA LEU A 39 13.20 -2.67 18.79
C LEU A 39 14.28 -1.62 19.04
N VAL A 40 14.52 -0.72 18.07
CA VAL A 40 15.58 0.31 18.16
C VAL A 40 15.03 1.73 18.23
N VAL A 41 13.74 1.96 17.95
CA VAL A 41 13.16 3.31 17.90
C VAL A 41 13.30 4.07 19.22
N GLY A 42 13.28 3.35 20.35
CA GLY A 42 13.45 3.94 21.68
C GLY A 42 14.86 4.46 21.98
N SER A 43 15.86 4.08 21.19
CA SER A 43 17.24 4.59 21.29
C SER A 43 17.58 5.67 20.25
N LEU A 44 16.64 5.99 19.34
CA LEU A 44 16.81 7.02 18.33
C LEU A 44 16.25 8.37 18.81
N ASP A 45 16.83 9.45 18.29
CA ASP A 45 16.19 10.77 18.39
C ASP A 45 14.79 10.74 17.76
N LEU A 46 13.81 11.38 18.40
CA LEU A 46 12.41 11.36 17.96
C LEU A 46 12.22 11.96 16.57
N GLY A 47 12.99 13.01 16.21
CA GLY A 47 12.94 13.60 14.88
C GLY A 47 13.49 12.63 13.83
N VAL A 48 14.62 12.00 14.13
CA VAL A 48 15.23 10.98 13.27
C VAL A 48 14.32 9.77 13.08
N ALA A 49 13.74 9.24 14.16
CA ALA A 49 12.82 8.11 14.14
C ALA A 49 11.59 8.36 13.24
N ARG A 50 11.01 9.58 13.32
CA ARG A 50 9.85 9.97 12.51
C ARG A 50 10.14 10.02 11.00
N VAL A 51 11.40 10.12 10.60
CA VAL A 51 11.80 10.16 9.19
C VAL A 51 12.28 8.79 8.72
N ILE A 52 13.15 8.14 9.49
CA ILE A 52 13.79 6.88 9.06
C ILE A 52 12.80 5.71 9.09
N VAL A 53 11.96 5.61 10.13
CA VAL A 53 11.03 4.49 10.27
C VAL A 53 10.10 4.37 9.06
N PRO A 54 9.36 5.42 8.67
CA PRO A 54 8.43 5.34 7.54
C PRO A 54 9.12 5.07 6.21
N ILE A 55 10.33 5.61 6.00
CA ILE A 55 11.10 5.39 4.76
C ILE A 55 11.49 3.92 4.63
N ILE A 56 12.11 3.34 5.66
CA ILE A 56 12.55 1.95 5.62
C ILE A 56 11.35 1.01 5.54
N SER A 57 10.33 1.22 6.38
CA SER A 57 9.12 0.40 6.37
C SER A 57 8.39 0.48 5.02
N GLY A 58 8.29 1.68 4.43
CA GLY A 58 7.69 1.90 3.12
C GLY A 58 8.44 1.17 2.00
N ILE A 59 9.78 1.28 1.96
CA ILE A 59 10.60 0.58 0.95
C ILE A 59 10.42 -0.94 1.03
N LEU A 60 10.45 -1.51 2.24
CA LEU A 60 10.34 -2.95 2.43
C LEU A 60 8.93 -3.46 2.08
N LEU A 61 7.89 -2.70 2.42
CA LEU A 61 6.52 -2.99 2.02
C LEU A 61 6.35 -2.90 0.49
N ASP A 62 6.87 -1.85 -0.14
CA ASP A 62 6.79 -1.64 -1.58
C ASP A 62 7.49 -2.75 -2.36
N LEU A 63 8.66 -3.18 -1.87
CA LEU A 63 9.41 -4.29 -2.45
C LEU A 63 8.62 -5.60 -2.33
N ALA A 64 8.02 -5.88 -1.17
CA ALA A 64 7.21 -7.08 -0.96
C ALA A 64 6.00 -7.12 -1.90
N GLN A 65 5.28 -6.01 -2.03
CA GLN A 65 4.15 -5.88 -2.95
C GLN A 65 4.58 -6.05 -4.41
N TRP A 66 5.68 -5.41 -4.80
CA TRP A 66 6.22 -5.49 -6.15
C TRP A 66 6.62 -6.92 -6.55
N LEU A 67 7.23 -7.69 -5.64
CA LEU A 67 7.61 -9.08 -5.91
C LEU A 67 6.40 -9.96 -6.27
N VAL A 68 5.23 -9.67 -5.69
CA VAL A 68 3.97 -10.36 -6.01
C VAL A 68 3.35 -9.83 -7.30
N LEU A 69 3.36 -8.52 -7.54
CA LEU A 69 2.70 -7.89 -8.69
C LEU A 69 3.46 -8.02 -10.00
N ARG A 70 4.81 -8.09 -9.96
CA ARG A 70 5.65 -8.09 -11.17
C ARG A 70 5.30 -9.13 -12.24
N PRO A 71 4.77 -10.33 -11.93
CA PRO A 71 4.37 -11.30 -12.96
C PRO A 71 2.99 -11.02 -13.57
N TYR A 72 2.19 -10.14 -12.96
CA TYR A 72 0.77 -9.92 -13.31
C TYR A 72 0.49 -8.53 -13.85
N VAL A 73 1.36 -7.55 -13.60
CA VAL A 73 1.17 -6.15 -14.00
C VAL A 73 2.19 -5.74 -15.05
N SER A 74 1.71 -5.27 -16.19
CA SER A 74 2.57 -4.68 -17.22
C SER A 74 3.24 -3.40 -16.68
N LYS A 75 4.54 -3.20 -16.97
CA LYS A 75 5.32 -2.08 -16.42
C LYS A 75 5.30 -2.00 -14.88
N SER A 76 5.44 -3.14 -14.20
CA SER A 76 5.42 -3.22 -12.73
C SER A 76 6.41 -2.31 -11.99
N TYR A 77 7.43 -1.75 -12.66
CA TYR A 77 8.29 -0.70 -12.09
C TYR A 77 7.54 0.61 -11.79
N ASP A 78 6.45 0.91 -12.54
CA ASP A 78 5.56 2.04 -12.25
C ASP A 78 4.98 1.92 -10.83
N TRP A 79 4.72 0.68 -10.36
CA TRP A 79 4.23 0.43 -9.00
C TRP A 79 5.14 1.04 -7.95
N ILE A 80 6.46 0.81 -8.05
CA ILE A 80 7.42 1.32 -7.07
C ILE A 80 7.39 2.85 -7.05
N LEU A 81 7.36 3.49 -8.23
CA LEU A 81 7.37 4.96 -8.32
C LEU A 81 6.10 5.57 -7.74
N TYR A 82 4.93 5.08 -8.16
CA TYR A 82 3.66 5.64 -7.71
C TYR A 82 3.39 5.31 -6.25
N ASN A 83 3.70 4.09 -5.79
CA ASN A 83 3.47 3.70 -4.40
C ASN A 83 4.42 4.44 -3.45
N ALA A 84 5.70 4.60 -3.80
CA ALA A 84 6.64 5.39 -3.01
C ALA A 84 6.18 6.86 -2.89
N ALA A 85 5.70 7.46 -3.99
CA ALA A 85 5.13 8.80 -3.95
C ALA A 85 3.87 8.86 -3.07
N GLY A 86 2.99 7.85 -3.17
CA GLY A 86 1.80 7.72 -2.34
C GLY A 86 2.11 7.58 -0.86
N TRP A 87 3.16 6.84 -0.51
CA TRP A 87 3.66 6.72 0.85
C TRP A 87 4.21 8.04 1.39
N VAL A 88 5.08 8.71 0.64
CA VAL A 88 5.67 9.97 1.09
C VAL A 88 4.60 11.05 1.28
N VAL A 89 3.71 11.21 0.30
CA VAL A 89 2.62 12.20 0.35
C VAL A 89 1.60 11.80 1.42
N GLY A 90 1.19 10.53 1.44
CA GLY A 90 0.24 10.00 2.40
C GLY A 90 0.73 10.16 3.83
N PHE A 91 1.99 9.82 4.10
CA PHE A 91 2.57 9.89 5.43
C PHE A 91 2.76 11.33 5.89
N THR A 92 3.22 12.22 5.00
CA THR A 92 3.41 13.64 5.31
C THR A 92 2.07 14.31 5.63
N LEU A 93 1.06 14.13 4.77
CA LEU A 93 -0.26 14.71 4.96
C LEU A 93 -1.01 14.04 6.12
N GLY A 94 -0.88 12.72 6.27
CA GLY A 94 -1.46 11.97 7.39
C GLY A 94 -0.90 12.44 8.72
N LEU A 95 0.43 12.60 8.84
CA LEU A 95 1.05 13.16 10.03
C LEU A 95 0.60 14.60 10.30
N PHE A 96 0.46 15.42 9.26
CA PHE A 96 -0.03 16.79 9.40
C PHE A 96 -1.47 16.82 9.93
N VAL A 97 -2.36 15.99 9.37
CA VAL A 97 -3.75 15.84 9.83
C VAL A 97 -3.80 15.33 11.26
N VAL A 98 -3.00 14.30 11.58
CA VAL A 98 -2.89 13.80 12.95
C VAL A 98 -2.44 14.94 13.85
N GLN A 99 -1.33 15.65 13.57
CA GLN A 99 -0.85 16.74 14.43
C GLN A 99 -1.86 17.88 14.61
N LEU A 100 -2.64 18.22 13.58
CA LEU A 100 -3.69 19.24 13.65
C LEU A 100 -4.90 18.81 14.48
N LEU A 101 -5.28 17.53 14.41
CA LEU A 101 -6.49 16.99 15.05
C LEU A 101 -6.18 16.16 16.32
N ALA A 102 -4.90 15.98 16.65
CA ALA A 102 -4.40 15.09 17.70
C ALA A 102 -4.58 15.70 19.08
N LYS A 103 -5.79 15.50 19.62
CA LYS A 103 -5.99 15.01 21.00
C LYS A 103 -7.20 14.07 21.13
N THR A 104 -7.78 13.62 20.00
CA THR A 104 -9.00 12.81 20.02
C THR A 104 -8.85 11.53 19.18
N PRO A 105 -9.50 10.42 19.58
CA PRO A 105 -9.57 9.20 18.76
C PRO A 105 -10.11 9.45 17.35
N VAL A 106 -11.00 10.46 17.19
CA VAL A 106 -11.57 10.85 15.90
C VAL A 106 -10.50 11.43 14.96
N GLY A 107 -9.61 12.30 15.48
CA GLY A 107 -8.51 12.84 14.68
C GLY A 107 -7.53 11.78 14.20
N MET A 108 -7.28 10.77 15.04
CA MET A 108 -6.45 9.61 14.68
C MET A 108 -7.10 8.77 13.58
N LEU A 109 -8.37 8.42 13.74
CA LEU A 109 -9.16 7.70 12.73
C LEU A 109 -9.15 8.42 11.38
N LEU A 110 -9.41 9.73 11.38
CA LEU A 110 -9.40 10.53 10.16
C LEU A 110 -8.02 10.53 9.50
N GLY A 111 -6.94 10.63 10.28
CA GLY A 111 -5.56 10.53 9.77
C GLY A 111 -5.31 9.26 8.97
N PHE A 112 -5.72 8.10 9.50
CA PHE A 112 -5.57 6.81 8.83
C PHE A 112 -6.48 6.65 7.61
N VAL A 113 -7.71 7.16 7.66
CA VAL A 113 -8.60 7.20 6.49
C VAL A 113 -7.97 8.03 5.36
N PHE A 114 -7.48 9.24 5.67
CA PHE A 114 -6.81 10.11 4.70
C PHE A 114 -5.58 9.43 4.11
N PHE A 115 -4.77 8.77 4.95
CA PHE A 115 -3.61 8.01 4.50
C PHE A 115 -4.01 6.93 3.48
N GLY A 116 -5.01 6.11 3.80
CA GLY A 116 -5.49 5.05 2.92
C GLY A 116 -6.06 5.57 1.59
N VAL A 117 -6.77 6.71 1.61
CA VAL A 117 -7.27 7.35 0.38
C VAL A 117 -6.12 7.83 -0.50
N ILE A 118 -5.12 8.50 0.09
CA ILE A 118 -3.98 9.03 -0.66
C ILE A 118 -3.23 7.88 -1.33
N VAL A 119 -2.86 6.84 -0.57
CA VAL A 119 -2.17 5.66 -1.11
C VAL A 119 -2.97 5.03 -2.26
N ALA A 120 -4.28 4.85 -2.10
CA ALA A 120 -5.13 4.28 -3.14
C ALA A 120 -5.17 5.14 -4.41
N VAL A 121 -5.22 6.47 -4.29
CA VAL A 121 -5.18 7.41 -5.43
C VAL A 121 -3.84 7.33 -6.16
N PHE A 122 -2.74 7.15 -5.45
CA PHE A 122 -1.43 6.98 -6.09
C PHE A 122 -1.29 5.61 -6.76
N GLN A 123 -1.88 4.54 -6.22
CA GLN A 123 -1.90 3.22 -6.88
C GLN A 123 -2.84 3.16 -8.10
N TYR A 124 -3.84 4.04 -8.15
CA TYR A 124 -4.89 4.06 -9.18
C TYR A 124 -4.36 4.03 -10.63
N PRO A 125 -3.34 4.81 -11.04
CA PRO A 125 -2.86 4.82 -12.43
C PRO A 125 -2.30 3.48 -12.91
N VAL A 126 -1.76 2.68 -11.98
CA VAL A 126 -1.21 1.35 -12.27
C VAL A 126 -2.35 0.34 -12.37
N LEU A 127 -3.27 0.34 -11.40
CA LEU A 127 -4.32 -0.66 -11.29
C LEU A 127 -5.44 -0.48 -12.34
N ARG A 128 -5.75 0.76 -12.74
CA ARG A 128 -6.81 1.06 -13.73
C ARG A 128 -6.56 0.44 -15.10
N ARG A 129 -5.32 0.06 -15.38
CA ARG A 129 -4.91 -0.55 -16.65
C ARG A 129 -5.29 -2.03 -16.70
N GLU A 130 -5.40 -2.67 -15.53
CA GLU A 130 -5.44 -4.13 -15.40
C GLU A 130 -6.73 -4.64 -14.71
N ILE A 131 -7.44 -3.82 -13.93
CA ILE A 131 -8.60 -4.26 -13.12
C ILE A 131 -9.87 -3.47 -13.49
N PRO A 132 -10.94 -4.16 -13.94
CA PRO A 132 -12.27 -3.56 -14.01
C PRO A 132 -12.85 -3.40 -12.59
N HIS A 133 -13.38 -2.21 -12.26
CA HIS A 133 -13.99 -1.83 -10.96
C HIS A 133 -13.04 -1.42 -9.82
N LEU A 134 -12.16 -0.43 -10.04
CA LEU A 134 -11.25 0.12 -9.00
C LEU A 134 -11.90 0.75 -7.75
N GLY A 135 -13.22 1.00 -7.75
CA GLY A 135 -13.88 1.58 -6.57
C GLY A 135 -13.77 0.69 -5.33
N THR A 136 -13.83 -0.63 -5.51
CA THR A 136 -13.68 -1.60 -4.42
C THR A 136 -12.24 -1.64 -3.88
N TRP A 137 -11.25 -1.33 -4.71
CA TRP A 137 -9.84 -1.23 -4.30
C TRP A 137 -9.61 -0.09 -3.32
N ILE A 138 -10.20 1.08 -3.61
CA ILE A 138 -10.11 2.25 -2.72
C ILE A 138 -10.75 1.94 -1.38
N LEU A 139 -11.96 1.33 -1.39
CA LEU A 139 -12.63 0.92 -0.16
C LEU A 139 -11.82 -0.10 0.64
N ALA A 140 -11.28 -1.13 -0.01
CA ALA A 140 -10.44 -2.13 0.63
C ALA A 140 -9.17 -1.50 1.25
N ASN A 141 -8.53 -0.55 0.57
CA ASN A 141 -7.38 0.18 1.11
C ASN A 141 -7.76 0.99 2.34
N VAL A 142 -8.81 1.80 2.25
CA VAL A 142 -9.26 2.63 3.39
C VAL A 142 -9.59 1.75 4.60
N ILE A 143 -10.33 0.66 4.39
CA ILE A 143 -10.66 -0.29 5.46
C ILE A 143 -9.40 -0.94 6.03
N GLY A 144 -8.48 -1.42 5.18
CA GLY A 144 -7.24 -2.05 5.61
C GLY A 144 -6.36 -1.12 6.45
N TRP A 145 -6.17 0.13 6.01
CA TRP A 145 -5.42 1.14 6.75
C TRP A 145 -6.10 1.57 8.04
N THR A 146 -7.43 1.58 8.06
CA THR A 146 -8.21 1.96 9.25
C THR A 146 -8.25 0.86 10.31
N LEU A 147 -8.38 -0.40 9.90
CA LEU A 147 -8.42 -1.54 10.82
C LEU A 147 -7.04 -1.96 11.33
N GLY A 148 -5.98 -1.64 10.58
CA GLY A 148 -4.59 -1.89 10.98
C GLY A 148 -3.99 -0.82 11.90
N ALA A 149 -4.71 0.28 12.14
CA ALA A 149 -4.33 1.39 13.01
C ALA A 149 -4.60 1.08 14.49
#